data_AF-A0A8T8CB55-F1
#
_entry.id   AF-A0A8T8CB55-F1
#
_cell.length_a   1.000
_cell.length_b   1.000
_cell.length_c   1.000
_cell.angle_alpha   90.00
_cell.angle_beta   90.00
_cell.angle_gamma   90.00
#
_symmetry.space_group_name_H-M   'P 1'
#
loop_
_entity.id
_entity.type
_entity.pdbx_description
1 polymer ?
#
loop_
_entity_poly.entity_id
_entity_poly.type
_entity_poly.pdbx_seq_one_letter_code
_entity_poly.pdbx_strand_id
1 'polypeptide(L)'
;MKYPNPTQLVALYESNEEIIQHLTQQAFISAEDIQGSNKNILTRLASDFWGKISSNARAEMLSHAHHFVRSCARIAQQDLEMALAKPIVELSENHLVILRQDLCRRSAEMEANPAFQKEALLQGSTQNADLASLNVQIHAVRCRLAAIGKPETPKTYIWI
;
A
#
# COMPACT_ATOMS: atom_id res chain seq x y z
N MET A 1 -16.39 15.19 27.40
CA MET A 1 -15.15 14.38 27.50
C MET A 1 -14.06 15.24 28.10
N LYS A 2 -13.32 14.73 29.10
CA LYS A 2 -12.13 15.41 29.65
C LYS A 2 -10.97 15.17 28.69
N TYR A 3 -10.26 16.22 28.29
CA TYR A 3 -9.10 16.08 27.41
C TYR A 3 -8.03 15.22 28.11
N PRO A 4 -7.36 14.28 27.40
CA PRO A 4 -6.33 13.45 28.00
C PRO A 4 -5.22 14.30 28.60
N ASN A 5 -4.67 13.88 29.74
CA ASN A 5 -3.44 14.49 30.23
C ASN A 5 -2.25 14.10 29.31
N PRO A 6 -1.11 14.80 29.40
CA PRO A 6 0.04 14.53 28.51
C PRO A 6 0.49 13.06 28.49
N THR A 7 0.51 12.37 29.64
CA THR A 7 0.88 10.95 29.72
C THR A 7 -0.11 10.05 29.00
N GLN A 8 -1.41 10.31 29.16
CA GLN A 8 -2.47 9.59 28.45
C GLN A 8 -2.40 9.84 26.93
N LEU A 9 -2.01 11.03 26.52
CA LEU A 9 -1.86 11.38 25.11
C LEU A 9 -0.66 10.65 24.48
N VAL A 10 0.47 10.56 25.18
CA VAL A 10 1.64 9.78 24.74
C VAL A 10 1.27 8.31 24.58
N ALA A 11 0.64 7.71 25.58
CA ALA A 11 0.21 6.31 25.50
C ALA A 11 -0.76 6.05 24.33
N LEU A 12 -1.64 7.01 24.03
CA LEU A 12 -2.53 6.93 22.87
C LEU A 12 -1.76 6.97 21.54
N TYR A 13 -0.73 7.81 21.42
CA TYR A 13 0.10 7.86 20.21
C TYR A 13 0.91 6.58 20.02
N GLU A 14 1.53 6.07 21.09
CA GLU A 14 2.27 4.80 21.07
C GLU A 14 1.36 3.64 20.64
N SER A 15 0.17 3.53 21.24
CA SER A 15 -0.80 2.50 20.86
C SER A 15 -1.25 2.61 19.39
N ASN A 16 -1.44 3.83 18.86
CA ASN A 16 -1.76 4.01 17.45
C ASN A 16 -0.61 3.58 16.54
N GLU A 17 0.64 3.93 16.90
CA GLU A 17 1.82 3.54 16.13
C GLU A 17 2.05 2.03 16.13
N GLU A 18 1.79 1.35 17.24
CA GLU A 18 1.84 -0.13 17.30
C GLU A 18 0.86 -0.76 16.31
N ILE A 19 -0.38 -0.25 16.24
CA ILE A 19 -1.38 -0.73 15.27
C ILE A 19 -0.91 -0.46 13.85
N ILE A 20 -0.40 0.74 13.55
CA ILE A 20 0.11 1.08 12.21
C ILE A 20 1.28 0.17 11.83
N GLN A 21 2.23 -0.09 12.74
CA GLN A 21 3.36 -0.99 12.49
C GLN A 21 2.88 -2.41 12.24
N HIS A 22 1.91 -2.91 13.00
CA HIS A 22 1.33 -4.22 12.78
C HIS A 22 0.65 -4.32 11.40
N LEU A 23 -0.21 -3.36 11.05
CA LEU A 23 -0.89 -3.33 9.76
C LEU A 23 0.08 -3.22 8.59
N THR A 24 1.15 -2.43 8.73
CA THR A 24 2.12 -2.18 7.64
C THR A 24 3.10 -3.33 7.43
N GLN A 25 3.23 -4.25 8.39
CA GLN A 25 3.95 -5.52 8.21
C GLN A 25 3.20 -6.53 7.34
N GLN A 26 1.88 -6.40 7.22
CA GLN A 26 1.07 -7.25 6.35
C GLN A 26 1.44 -7.04 4.87
N ALA A 27 1.12 -8.03 4.02
CA ALA A 27 1.34 -7.91 2.58
C ALA A 27 0.51 -6.76 1.98
N PHE A 28 -0.73 -6.63 2.43
CA PHE A 28 -1.65 -5.53 2.11
C PHE A 28 -2.58 -5.27 3.29
N ILE A 29 -3.27 -4.13 3.26
CA ILE A 29 -4.24 -3.72 4.28
C ILE A 29 -5.66 -3.87 3.70
N SER A 30 -6.44 -4.77 4.27
CA SER A 30 -7.81 -5.08 3.86
C SER A 30 -8.84 -4.07 4.39
N ALA A 31 -10.10 -4.23 4.01
CA ALA A 31 -11.20 -3.41 4.53
C ALA A 31 -11.47 -3.74 6.00
N GLU A 32 -11.38 -5.03 6.33
CA GLU A 32 -11.53 -5.57 7.67
C GLU A 32 -10.47 -4.99 8.62
N ASP A 33 -9.22 -4.82 8.16
CA ASP A 33 -8.13 -4.23 8.94
C ASP A 33 -8.40 -2.78 9.37
N ILE A 34 -9.10 -2.01 8.53
CA ILE A 34 -9.37 -0.59 8.79
C ILE A 34 -10.71 -0.37 9.51
N GLN A 35 -11.55 -1.41 9.62
CA GLN A 35 -12.84 -1.32 10.27
C GLN A 35 -12.68 -1.00 11.77
N GLY A 36 -13.35 0.04 12.24
CA GLY A 36 -13.27 0.47 13.64
C GLY A 36 -11.96 1.17 14.04
N SER A 37 -11.00 1.30 13.11
CA SER A 37 -9.80 2.10 13.33
C SER A 37 -10.14 3.58 13.52
N ASN A 38 -9.42 4.24 14.43
CA ASN A 38 -9.67 5.65 14.68
C ASN A 38 -9.09 6.54 13.55
N LYS A 39 -9.57 7.78 13.51
CA LYS A 39 -9.18 8.74 12.45
C LYS A 39 -7.68 9.00 12.33
N ASN A 40 -6.90 8.89 13.41
CA ASN A 40 -5.46 9.18 13.37
C ASN A 40 -4.73 8.05 12.63
N ILE A 41 -5.08 6.80 12.94
CA ILE A 41 -4.59 5.62 12.22
C ILE A 41 -4.95 5.72 10.74
N LEU A 42 -6.24 5.95 10.44
CA LEU A 42 -6.71 6.05 9.04
C LEU A 42 -6.03 7.19 8.27
N THR A 43 -5.79 8.34 8.90
CA THR A 43 -5.09 9.46 8.25
C THR A 43 -3.63 9.10 7.96
N ARG A 44 -2.94 8.42 8.88
CA ARG A 44 -1.56 7.97 8.67
C ARG A 44 -1.48 6.92 7.56
N LEU A 45 -2.36 5.93 7.59
CA LEU A 45 -2.45 4.92 6.53
C LEU A 45 -2.71 5.57 5.17
N ALA A 46 -3.62 6.55 5.10
CA ALA A 46 -3.89 7.28 3.87
C ALA A 46 -2.66 8.03 3.35
N SER A 47 -1.91 8.70 4.22
CA SER A 47 -0.79 9.55 3.81
C SER A 47 0.44 8.75 3.35
N ASP A 48 0.78 7.67 4.05
CA ASP A 48 2.09 7.02 3.89
C ASP A 48 2.02 5.62 3.26
N PHE A 49 0.85 4.99 3.32
CA PHE A 49 0.69 3.58 2.98
C PHE A 49 -0.43 3.32 1.98
N TRP A 50 -0.93 4.35 1.29
CA TRP A 50 -2.06 4.22 0.35
C TRP A 50 -1.88 3.11 -0.69
N GLY A 51 -0.66 2.93 -1.20
CA GLY A 51 -0.35 1.86 -2.14
C GLY A 51 -0.58 0.46 -1.57
N LYS A 52 -0.44 0.26 -0.26
CA LYS A 52 -0.65 -1.03 0.41
C LYS A 52 -2.12 -1.33 0.72
N ILE A 53 -2.99 -0.33 0.66
CA ILE A 53 -4.41 -0.45 1.01
C ILE A 53 -5.18 -1.06 -0.17
N SER A 54 -5.98 -2.10 0.09
CA SER A 54 -6.83 -2.76 -0.90
C SER A 54 -7.85 -1.79 -1.50
N SER A 55 -8.31 -2.08 -2.73
CA SER A 55 -9.28 -1.22 -3.42
C SER A 55 -10.58 -1.01 -2.62
N ASN A 56 -11.04 -2.05 -1.91
CA ASN A 56 -12.23 -1.95 -1.06
C ASN A 56 -12.00 -1.03 0.14
N ALA A 57 -10.88 -1.21 0.85
CA ALA A 57 -10.50 -0.34 1.96
C ALA A 57 -10.30 1.12 1.53
N ARG A 58 -9.70 1.35 0.35
CA ARG A 58 -9.59 2.71 -0.23
C ARG A 58 -10.96 3.35 -0.44
N ALA A 59 -11.94 2.61 -0.93
CA ALA A 59 -13.31 3.11 -1.13
C ALA A 59 -13.97 3.50 0.20
N GLU A 60 -13.77 2.73 1.27
CA GLU A 60 -14.23 3.07 2.61
C GLU A 60 -13.56 4.34 3.14
N MET A 61 -12.25 4.51 2.95
CA MET A 61 -11.53 5.70 3.39
C MET A 61 -11.95 6.96 2.62
N LEU A 62 -12.22 6.84 1.32
CA LEU A 62 -12.71 7.94 0.48
C LEU A 62 -14.13 8.37 0.85
N SER A 63 -14.94 7.46 1.38
CA SER A 63 -16.33 7.71 1.84
C SER A 63 -16.44 7.93 3.36
N HIS A 64 -15.33 7.87 4.09
CA HIS A 64 -15.30 7.92 5.55
C HIS A 64 -15.97 9.18 6.12
N ALA A 65 -16.67 9.08 7.26
CA ALA A 65 -17.43 10.20 7.83
C ALA A 65 -16.56 11.41 8.22
N HIS A 66 -15.33 11.17 8.69
CA HIS A 66 -14.40 12.23 9.09
C HIS A 66 -13.70 12.88 7.89
N HIS A 67 -13.87 14.20 7.71
CA HIS A 67 -13.36 14.95 6.55
C HIS A 67 -11.84 14.83 6.35
N PHE A 68 -11.06 14.87 7.44
CA PHE A 68 -9.60 14.80 7.33
C PHE A 68 -9.10 13.48 6.73
N VAL A 69 -9.75 12.35 7.09
CA VAL A 69 -9.45 11.03 6.52
C VAL A 69 -9.73 11.05 5.01
N ARG A 70 -10.89 11.58 4.60
CA ARG A 70 -11.24 11.70 3.17
C ARG A 70 -10.27 12.59 2.40
N SER A 71 -9.82 13.70 2.98
CA SER A 71 -8.88 14.63 2.35
C SER A 71 -7.53 13.96 2.10
N CYS A 72 -6.96 13.28 3.11
CA CYS A 72 -5.71 12.53 2.94
C CYS A 72 -5.88 11.39 1.93
N ALA A 73 -6.98 10.64 2.01
CA ALA A 73 -7.28 9.57 1.04
C ALA A 73 -7.39 10.11 -0.39
N ARG A 74 -8.00 11.29 -0.58
CA ARG A 74 -8.12 11.91 -1.91
C ARG A 74 -6.77 12.32 -2.47
N ILE A 75 -5.91 12.94 -1.66
CA ILE A 75 -4.57 13.36 -2.09
C ILE A 75 -3.76 12.12 -2.47
N ALA A 76 -3.74 11.10 -1.61
CA ALA A 76 -2.98 9.89 -1.87
C ALA A 76 -3.51 9.11 -3.10
N GLN A 77 -4.82 9.14 -3.34
CA GLN A 77 -5.42 8.60 -4.56
C GLN A 77 -4.92 9.33 -5.82
N GLN A 78 -4.84 10.66 -5.79
CA GLN A 78 -4.30 11.45 -6.90
C GLN A 78 -2.80 11.18 -7.12
N ASP A 79 -2.03 11.02 -6.04
CA ASP A 79 -0.61 10.68 -6.11
C ASP A 79 -0.40 9.29 -6.74
N LEU A 80 -1.24 8.31 -6.38
CA LEU A 80 -1.20 6.98 -6.99
C LEU A 80 -1.61 7.02 -8.47
N GLU A 81 -2.67 7.74 -8.82
CA GLU A 81 -3.10 7.93 -10.22
C GLU A 81 -1.97 8.55 -11.05
N MET A 82 -1.28 9.55 -10.51
CA MET A 82 -0.11 10.16 -11.15
C MET A 82 1.04 9.16 -11.30
N ALA A 83 1.31 8.36 -10.26
CA ALA A 83 2.36 7.36 -10.29
C ALA A 83 2.11 6.27 -11.34
N LEU A 84 0.84 5.89 -11.54
CA LEU A 84 0.42 4.91 -12.55
C LEU A 84 0.43 5.48 -13.97
N ALA A 85 0.21 6.78 -14.15
CA ALA A 85 0.10 7.42 -15.46
C ALA A 85 1.45 7.83 -16.07
N LYS A 86 2.51 7.95 -15.26
CA LYS A 86 3.80 8.48 -15.71
C LYS A 86 4.88 7.41 -15.83
N PRO A 87 5.85 7.58 -16.75
CA PRO A 87 7.03 6.71 -16.81
C PRO A 87 7.80 6.70 -15.49
N ILE A 88 8.27 5.52 -15.05
CA ILE A 88 9.02 5.33 -13.79
C ILE A 88 10.20 6.29 -13.64
N VAL A 89 10.86 6.65 -14.75
CA VAL A 89 12.03 7.55 -14.76
C VAL A 89 11.68 8.99 -14.34
N GLU A 90 10.44 9.42 -14.57
CA GLU A 90 9.93 10.76 -14.27
C GLU A 90 9.30 10.87 -12.88
N LEU A 91 9.11 9.74 -12.19
CA LEU A 91 8.50 9.73 -10.87
C LEU A 91 9.46 10.28 -9.80
N SER A 92 8.88 11.06 -8.88
CA SER A 92 9.58 11.45 -7.64
C SER A 92 9.69 10.28 -6.67
N GLU A 93 10.51 10.41 -5.63
CA GLU A 93 10.67 9.39 -4.58
C GLU A 93 9.33 8.95 -4.00
N ASN A 94 8.46 9.89 -3.61
CA ASN A 94 7.15 9.57 -3.03
C ASN A 94 6.26 8.78 -4.01
N HIS A 95 6.24 9.18 -5.29
CA HIS A 95 5.49 8.47 -6.32
C HIS A 95 6.06 7.07 -6.60
N LEU A 96 7.38 6.89 -6.50
CA LEU A 96 8.01 5.57 -6.62
C LEU A 96 7.65 4.67 -5.43
N VAL A 97 7.60 5.22 -4.22
CA VAL A 97 7.24 4.47 -3.01
C VAL A 97 5.79 4.01 -3.07
N ILE A 98 4.85 4.91 -3.39
CA ILE A 98 3.42 4.55 -3.49
C ILE A 98 3.16 3.56 -4.64
N LEU A 99 3.84 3.72 -5.78
CA LEU A 99 3.75 2.77 -6.90
C LEU A 99 4.28 1.40 -6.50
N ARG A 100 5.44 1.34 -5.85
CA ARG A 100 6.00 0.07 -5.35
C ARG A 100 5.03 -0.62 -4.40
N GLN A 101 4.47 0.11 -3.44
CA GLN A 101 3.49 -0.42 -2.50
C GLN A 101 2.29 -1.02 -3.25
N ASP A 102 1.75 -0.31 -4.24
CA ASP A 102 0.61 -0.78 -5.05
C ASP A 102 0.92 -2.03 -5.87
N LEU A 103 2.08 -2.07 -6.53
CA LEU A 103 2.51 -3.23 -7.30
C LEU A 103 2.73 -4.45 -6.39
N CYS A 104 3.37 -4.27 -5.23
CA CYS A 104 3.56 -5.36 -4.26
C CYS A 104 2.22 -5.85 -3.69
N ARG A 105 1.27 -4.95 -3.40
CA ARG A 105 -0.09 -5.32 -2.99
C ARG A 105 -0.77 -6.17 -4.05
N ARG A 106 -0.76 -5.73 -5.32
CA ARG A 106 -1.37 -6.47 -6.44
C ARG A 106 -0.77 -7.86 -6.61
N SER A 107 0.54 -8.01 -6.42
CA SER A 107 1.22 -9.31 -6.46
C SER A 107 0.70 -10.21 -5.34
N ALA A 108 0.64 -9.68 -4.11
CA ALA A 108 0.13 -10.42 -2.97
C ALA A 108 -1.34 -10.83 -3.12
N GLU A 109 -2.19 -9.96 -3.68
CA GLU A 109 -3.59 -10.28 -3.97
C GLU A 109 -3.72 -11.39 -5.04
N MET A 110 -2.88 -11.37 -6.07
CA MET A 110 -2.83 -12.43 -7.10
C MET A 110 -2.31 -13.76 -6.53
N GLU A 111 -1.31 -13.72 -5.64
CA GLU A 111 -0.78 -14.88 -4.92
C GLU A 111 -1.81 -15.49 -3.97
N ALA A 112 -2.58 -14.65 -3.27
CA ALA A 112 -3.62 -15.07 -2.35
C ALA A 112 -4.89 -15.59 -3.06
N ASN A 113 -5.04 -15.40 -4.37
CA ASN A 113 -6.21 -15.84 -5.15
C ASN A 113 -5.99 -17.24 -5.76
N PRO A 114 -6.60 -18.32 -5.23
CA PRO A 114 -6.34 -19.68 -5.71
C PRO A 114 -6.83 -19.93 -7.13
N ALA A 115 -7.88 -19.23 -7.57
CA ALA A 115 -8.38 -19.33 -8.94
C ALA A 115 -7.37 -18.75 -9.92
N PHE A 116 -6.82 -17.57 -9.59
CA PHE A 116 -5.76 -16.94 -10.38
C PHE A 116 -4.51 -17.83 -10.46
N GLN A 117 -4.06 -18.40 -9.33
CA GLN A 117 -2.91 -19.29 -9.29
C GLN A 117 -3.09 -20.53 -10.16
N LYS A 118 -4.28 -21.15 -10.13
CA LYS A 118 -4.59 -22.31 -10.97
C LYS A 118 -4.53 -21.98 -12.45
N GLU A 119 -5.04 -20.81 -12.86
CA GLU A 119 -5.01 -20.35 -14.25
C GLU A 119 -3.61 -19.96 -14.72
N ALA A 120 -2.76 -19.42 -13.83
CA ALA A 120 -1.38 -19.06 -14.14
C ALA A 120 -0.51 -20.26 -14.52
N LEU A 121 -0.83 -21.48 -14.05
CA LEU A 121 -0.08 -22.70 -14.36
C LEU A 121 -0.35 -23.25 -15.77
N LEU A 122 -1.32 -22.71 -16.50
CA LEU A 122 -1.65 -23.15 -17.85
C LEU A 122 -0.66 -22.60 -18.89
N GLN A 123 -0.34 -23.42 -19.88
CA GLN A 123 0.52 -22.98 -20.99
C GLN A 123 -0.18 -21.87 -21.79
N GLY A 124 0.52 -20.76 -22.03
CA GLY A 124 -0.04 -19.59 -22.72
C GLY A 124 -1.01 -18.76 -21.87
N SER A 125 -1.01 -18.96 -20.55
CA SER A 125 -1.87 -18.23 -19.61
C SER A 125 -1.62 -16.73 -19.63
N THR A 126 -2.70 -15.95 -19.78
CA THR A 126 -2.70 -14.50 -19.62
C THR A 126 -2.34 -14.09 -18.19
N GLN A 127 -2.76 -14.86 -17.19
CA GLN A 127 -2.50 -14.63 -15.77
C GLN A 127 -1.01 -14.76 -15.46
N ASN A 128 -0.32 -15.71 -16.10
CA ASN A 128 1.14 -15.83 -15.99
C ASN A 128 1.86 -14.64 -16.65
N ALA A 129 1.38 -14.19 -17.82
CA ALA A 129 1.93 -13.00 -18.47
C ALA A 129 1.73 -11.75 -17.61
N ASP A 130 0.58 -11.61 -16.95
CA ASP A 130 0.28 -10.52 -16.02
C ASP A 130 1.22 -10.54 -14.80
N LEU A 131 1.47 -11.71 -14.19
CA LEU A 131 2.45 -11.87 -13.11
C LEU A 131 3.86 -11.49 -13.56
N ALA A 132 4.30 -11.97 -14.73
CA ALA A 132 5.61 -11.66 -15.26
C ALA A 132 5.76 -10.14 -15.50
N SER A 133 4.74 -9.51 -16.08
CA SER A 133 4.68 -8.06 -16.28
C SER A 133 4.76 -7.30 -14.95
N LEU A 134 3.99 -7.74 -13.94
CA LEU A 134 3.99 -7.13 -12.62
C LEU A 134 5.37 -7.24 -11.93
N ASN A 135 6.00 -8.42 -12.01
CA ASN A 135 7.35 -8.65 -11.46
C ASN A 135 8.40 -7.76 -12.12
N VAL A 136 8.34 -7.57 -13.45
CA VAL A 136 9.22 -6.65 -14.17
C VAL A 136 9.00 -5.21 -13.70
N GLN A 137 7.75 -4.77 -13.53
CA GLN A 137 7.45 -3.42 -13.02
C GLN A 137 7.97 -3.22 -11.59
N ILE A 138 7.75 -4.19 -10.69
CA ILE A 138 8.28 -4.16 -9.32
C ILE A 138 9.80 -4.03 -9.35
N HIS A 139 10.48 -4.83 -10.18
CA HIS A 139 11.92 -4.78 -10.31
C HIS A 139 12.41 -3.42 -10.84
N ALA A 140 11.76 -2.88 -11.88
CA ALA A 140 12.10 -1.58 -12.44
C ALA A 140 11.99 -0.44 -11.41
N VAL A 141 10.90 -0.42 -10.62
CA VAL A 141 10.71 0.56 -9.54
C VAL A 141 11.78 0.41 -8.47
N ARG A 142 12.13 -0.83 -8.06
CA ARG A 142 13.22 -1.10 -7.10
C ARG A 142 14.57 -0.58 -7.60
N CYS A 143 14.91 -0.85 -8.85
CA CYS A 143 16.14 -0.35 -9.47
C CYS A 143 16.15 1.18 -9.49
N ARG A 144 15.02 1.83 -9.80
CA ARG A 144 14.92 3.29 -9.79
C ARG A 144 15.10 3.87 -8.38
N LEU A 145 14.47 3.28 -7.37
CA LEU A 145 14.62 3.68 -5.96
C LEU A 145 16.08 3.52 -5.49
N ALA A 146 16.73 2.42 -5.85
CA ALA A 146 18.16 2.20 -5.55
C ALA A 146 19.05 3.26 -6.22
N ALA A 147 18.77 3.61 -7.48
CA ALA A 147 19.53 4.62 -8.22
C ALA A 147 19.43 6.03 -7.63
N ILE A 148 18.37 6.35 -6.89
CA ILE A 148 18.23 7.64 -6.19
C ILE A 148 18.69 7.58 -4.72
N GLY A 149 19.44 6.55 -4.33
CA GLY A 149 20.03 6.43 -2.99
C GLY A 149 19.04 5.97 -1.91
N LYS A 150 17.92 5.35 -2.30
CA LYS A 150 16.90 4.80 -1.39
C LYS A 150 16.70 3.29 -1.61
N PRO A 151 17.76 2.46 -1.55
CA PRO A 151 17.60 1.01 -1.65
C PRO A 151 16.97 0.50 -0.35
N GLU A 152 15.67 0.27 -0.33
CA GLU A 152 15.07 -0.54 0.73
C GLU A 152 15.25 -2.03 0.39
N THR A 153 15.82 -2.76 1.34
CA THR A 153 16.20 -4.17 1.22
C THR A 153 15.00 -5.06 0.86
N PRO A 154 15.10 -5.92 -0.17
CA PRO A 154 14.08 -6.91 -0.44
C PRO A 154 14.17 -8.03 0.60
N LYS A 155 13.15 -8.19 1.45
CA LYS A 155 12.81 -9.51 2.00
C LYS A 155 11.80 -10.17 1.06
N THR A 156 12.20 -10.64 -0.12
CA THR A 156 11.37 -11.64 -0.82
C THR A 156 12.13 -12.36 -1.94
N TYR A 157 11.95 -13.68 -1.92
CA TYR A 157 12.43 -14.71 -2.81
C TYR A 157 12.04 -14.44 -4.26
N ILE A 158 12.99 -14.68 -5.18
CA ILE A 158 12.71 -14.84 -6.61
C ILE A 158 12.33 -16.31 -6.78
N TRP A 159 11.09 -16.59 -7.16
CA TRP A 159 10.72 -17.90 -7.68
C TRP A 159 11.19 -17.98 -9.13
N ILE A 160 12.12 -18.90 -9.39
CA ILE A 160 12.57 -19.30 -10.73
C ILE A 160 11.82 -20.58 -11.09
#